data_AF-A0A553EI23-F1
#
_entry.id   AF-A0A553EI23-F1
#
_cell.length_a   1.000
_cell.length_b   1.000
_cell.length_c   1.000
_cell.angle_alpha   90.00
_cell.angle_beta   90.00
_cell.angle_gamma   90.00
#
_symmetry.space_group_name_H-M   'P 1'
#
loop_
_entity.id
_entity.type
_entity.pdbx_description
1 polymer ?
#
loop_
_entity_poly.entity_id
_entity_poly.type
_entity_poly.pdbx_seq_one_letter_code
_entity_poly.pdbx_strand_id
1 'polypeptide(L)'
;VNEVLRDTGIVKTPISLIFHSGKHLNQSLMQGNYFFKDIKKEGIVLYDTGKVHLQNPKKLTAEEARQKAQGYFDQWYTGANEFLEHYEFDMTKSYLHSAAFHLHQVTERYYTAILLVYTDYRPKEHDLERLDLRVKNCDPRFAVFPHSTDEEKRLFELLRRAYVDARYKMDEYSISKEELDYLAEKVEQLKGLTERLCREKIGEIGKGKV
;
A
#
# COMPACT_ATOMS: atom_id res chain seq x y z
N VAL A 1 -7.03 7.35 -19.21
CA VAL A 1 -6.79 5.98 -19.73
C VAL A 1 -7.75 4.99 -19.10
N ASN A 2 -7.78 4.81 -17.77
CA ASN A 2 -8.71 3.86 -17.14
C ASN A 2 -10.20 4.18 -17.32
N GLU A 3 -10.61 5.44 -17.34
CA GLU A 3 -12.00 5.81 -17.70
C GLU A 3 -12.29 5.45 -19.15
N VAL A 4 -11.52 6.01 -20.10
CA VAL A 4 -11.64 5.71 -21.54
C VAL A 4 -11.66 4.19 -21.84
N LEU A 5 -10.82 3.39 -21.17
CA LEU A 5 -10.81 1.94 -21.34
C LEU A 5 -12.03 1.26 -20.73
N ARG A 6 -12.52 1.72 -19.57
CA ARG A 6 -13.74 1.20 -18.94
C ARG A 6 -14.99 1.56 -19.72
N ASP A 7 -15.01 2.73 -20.34
CA ASP A 7 -16.12 3.20 -21.19
C ASP A 7 -16.32 2.31 -22.43
N THR A 8 -15.29 1.57 -22.85
CA THR A 8 -15.43 0.56 -23.91
C THR A 8 -16.29 -0.64 -23.50
N GLY A 9 -16.53 -0.85 -22.21
CA GLY A 9 -17.23 -2.02 -21.67
C GLY A 9 -16.45 -3.35 -21.76
N ILE A 10 -15.33 -3.38 -22.50
CA ILE A 10 -14.47 -4.55 -22.69
C ILE A 10 -13.57 -4.73 -21.46
N VAL A 11 -12.95 -3.65 -20.99
CA VAL A 11 -12.03 -3.66 -19.86
C VAL A 11 -12.81 -3.33 -18.59
N LYS A 12 -13.18 -4.35 -17.83
CA LYS A 12 -13.90 -4.19 -16.54
C LYS A 12 -12.96 -3.85 -15.38
N THR A 13 -11.71 -4.32 -15.46
CA THR A 13 -10.71 -4.14 -14.41
C THR A 13 -9.80 -2.97 -14.74
N PRO A 14 -9.62 -1.98 -13.83
CA PRO A 14 -8.67 -0.90 -14.02
C PRO A 14 -7.25 -1.43 -14.31
N ILE A 15 -6.61 -0.89 -15.34
CA ILE A 15 -5.24 -1.20 -15.73
C ILE A 15 -4.28 -0.28 -14.97
N SER A 16 -3.26 -0.85 -14.34
CA SER A 16 -2.12 -0.11 -13.79
C SER A 16 -0.87 -0.40 -14.61
N LEU A 17 -0.13 0.64 -14.98
CA LEU A 17 1.22 0.50 -15.51
C LEU A 17 2.23 0.65 -14.39
N ILE A 18 3.26 -0.18 -14.40
CA ILE A 18 4.43 -0.03 -13.55
C ILE A 18 5.68 -0.05 -14.43
N PHE A 19 6.67 0.76 -14.09
CA PHE A 19 7.88 0.91 -14.88
C PHE A 19 9.09 0.55 -14.05
N HIS A 20 9.89 -0.39 -14.57
CA HIS A 20 11.13 -0.85 -13.96
C HIS A 20 12.20 -0.99 -15.03
N SER A 21 13.44 -0.66 -14.67
CA SER A 21 14.56 -0.94 -15.59
C SER A 21 14.82 -2.44 -15.65
N GLY A 22 15.35 -2.92 -16.78
CA GLY A 22 15.78 -4.32 -16.92
C GLY A 22 16.80 -4.74 -15.85
N LYS A 23 17.66 -3.80 -15.43
CA LYS A 23 18.60 -4.01 -14.31
C LYS A 23 17.87 -4.25 -12.98
N HIS A 24 16.88 -3.42 -12.65
CA HIS A 24 16.09 -3.59 -11.42
C HIS A 24 15.33 -4.92 -11.44
N LEU A 25 14.66 -5.23 -12.55
CA LEU A 25 13.94 -6.48 -12.71
C LEU A 25 14.85 -7.70 -12.50
N ASN A 26 16.04 -7.70 -13.12
CA ASN A 26 17.01 -8.78 -12.93
C ASN A 26 17.52 -8.89 -11.49
N GLN A 27 17.81 -7.76 -10.84
CA GLN A 27 18.21 -7.76 -9.43
C GLN A 27 17.13 -8.36 -8.53
N SER A 28 15.87 -7.97 -8.75
CA SER A 28 14.73 -8.50 -7.99
C SER A 28 14.54 -10.00 -8.22
N LEU A 29 14.69 -10.49 -9.46
CA LEU A 29 14.66 -11.92 -9.77
C LEU A 29 15.78 -12.68 -9.03
N MET A 30 17.01 -12.17 -9.06
CA MET A 30 18.15 -12.79 -8.35
C MET A 30 17.98 -12.77 -6.81
N GLN A 31 17.18 -11.87 -6.27
CA GLN A 31 16.83 -11.83 -4.84
C GLN A 31 15.61 -12.71 -4.50
N GLY A 32 15.02 -13.39 -5.49
CA GLY A 32 13.87 -14.26 -5.31
C GLY A 32 12.57 -13.51 -5.04
N ASN A 33 12.44 -12.29 -5.57
CA ASN A 33 11.24 -11.48 -5.41
C ASN A 33 10.02 -12.14 -6.08
N TYR A 34 8.95 -12.38 -5.32
CA TYR A 34 7.76 -13.11 -5.79
C TYR A 34 7.01 -12.37 -6.88
N PHE A 35 6.76 -11.07 -6.68
CA PHE A 35 6.06 -10.22 -7.65
C PHE A 35 6.68 -10.33 -9.05
N PHE A 36 8.00 -10.16 -9.15
CA PHE A 36 8.69 -10.19 -10.43
C PHE A 36 8.89 -11.61 -10.98
N LYS A 37 8.99 -12.61 -10.10
CA LYS A 37 9.00 -14.02 -10.50
C LYS A 37 7.70 -14.38 -11.21
N ASP A 38 6.55 -13.98 -10.67
CA ASP A 38 5.25 -14.28 -11.26
C ASP A 38 5.06 -13.53 -12.58
N ILE A 39 5.51 -12.27 -12.68
CA ILE A 39 5.58 -11.56 -13.97
C ILE A 39 6.41 -12.32 -15.00
N LYS A 40 7.59 -12.83 -14.64
CA LYS A 40 8.42 -13.61 -15.59
C LYS A 40 7.77 -14.93 -15.99
N LYS A 41 7.03 -15.57 -15.08
CA LYS A 41 6.40 -16.88 -15.29
C LYS A 41 5.10 -16.78 -16.09
N GLU A 42 4.28 -15.77 -15.83
CA GLU A 42 2.89 -15.68 -16.29
C GLU A 42 2.66 -14.49 -17.23
N GLY A 43 3.61 -13.55 -17.29
CA GLY A 43 3.52 -12.37 -18.13
C GLY A 43 3.56 -12.68 -19.62
N ILE A 44 2.81 -11.91 -20.39
CA ILE A 44 2.79 -11.96 -21.85
C ILE A 44 3.70 -10.86 -22.39
N VAL A 45 4.69 -11.24 -23.21
CA VAL A 45 5.58 -10.28 -23.87
C VAL A 45 4.82 -9.58 -24.99
N LEU A 46 4.57 -8.29 -24.82
CA LEU A 46 3.95 -7.45 -25.85
C LEU A 46 4.97 -6.86 -26.84
N TYR A 47 6.20 -6.63 -26.37
CA TYR A 47 7.29 -6.06 -27.16
C TYR A 47 8.64 -6.41 -26.53
N ASP A 48 9.64 -6.73 -27.36
CA ASP A 48 11.02 -7.03 -26.93
C ASP A 48 12.03 -6.31 -27.83
N THR A 49 12.93 -5.54 -27.22
CA THR A 49 14.03 -4.87 -27.94
C THR A 49 15.24 -5.78 -28.15
N GLY A 50 15.28 -6.97 -27.55
CA GLY A 50 16.41 -7.91 -27.56
C GLY A 50 17.62 -7.47 -26.71
N LYS A 51 17.51 -6.36 -25.96
CA LYS A 51 18.62 -5.77 -25.19
C LYS A 51 18.66 -6.22 -23.73
N VAL A 52 17.58 -6.82 -23.24
CA VAL A 52 17.42 -7.21 -21.84
C VAL A 52 17.13 -8.69 -21.77
N HIS A 53 18.03 -9.45 -21.14
CA HIS A 53 17.81 -10.87 -20.87
C HIS A 53 17.43 -11.06 -19.40
N LEU A 54 16.25 -11.64 -19.15
CA LEU A 54 15.73 -11.83 -17.81
C LEU A 54 16.36 -13.04 -17.10
N GLN A 55 16.99 -12.80 -15.96
CA GLN A 55 17.65 -13.81 -15.14
C GLN A 55 16.66 -14.80 -14.52
N ASN A 56 17.10 -16.02 -14.21
CA ASN A 56 16.25 -16.98 -13.52
C ASN A 56 16.04 -16.55 -12.06
N PRO A 57 14.80 -16.55 -11.55
CA PRO A 57 14.54 -16.14 -10.18
C PRO A 57 15.23 -17.07 -9.18
N LYS A 58 15.84 -16.51 -8.13
CA LYS A 58 16.33 -17.29 -6.98
C LYS A 58 15.14 -18.00 -6.34
N LYS A 59 15.27 -19.30 -6.10
CA LYS A 59 14.30 -20.06 -5.33
C LYS A 59 14.61 -19.85 -3.86
N LEU A 60 13.73 -19.14 -3.16
CA LEU A 60 13.79 -19.03 -1.70
C LEU A 60 13.21 -20.29 -1.08
N THR A 61 13.81 -20.75 0.00
CA THR A 61 13.17 -21.70 0.91
C THR A 61 11.97 -21.05 1.59
N ALA A 62 11.04 -21.86 2.10
CA ALA A 62 9.90 -21.34 2.86
C ALA A 62 10.35 -20.53 4.08
N GLU A 63 11.47 -20.89 4.70
CA GLU A 63 12.03 -20.17 5.85
C GLU A 63 12.59 -18.80 5.43
N GLU A 64 13.41 -18.72 4.39
CA GLU A 64 13.90 -17.44 3.85
C GLU A 64 12.74 -16.52 3.45
N ALA A 65 11.70 -17.09 2.83
CA ALA A 65 10.51 -16.36 2.43
C ALA A 65 9.75 -15.77 3.63
N ARG A 66 9.60 -16.57 4.70
CA ARG A 66 8.94 -16.15 5.93
C ARG A 66 9.74 -15.06 6.63
N GLN A 67 11.05 -15.24 6.76
CA GLN A 67 11.94 -14.24 7.37
C GLN A 67 11.90 -12.91 6.60
N LYS A 68 11.88 -12.96 5.27
CA LYS A 68 11.77 -11.76 4.43
C LYS A 68 10.43 -11.03 4.66
N ALA A 69 9.31 -11.74 4.62
CA ALA A 69 7.99 -11.15 4.86
C ALA A 69 7.86 -10.59 6.28
N GLN A 70 8.40 -11.31 7.29
CA GLN A 70 8.47 -10.84 8.67
C GLN A 70 9.30 -9.56 8.78
N GLY A 71 10.47 -9.49 8.14
CA GLY A 71 11.30 -8.29 8.14
C GLY A 71 10.59 -7.07 7.52
N TYR A 72 9.81 -7.26 6.46
CA TYR A 72 8.97 -6.18 5.92
C TYR A 72 7.89 -5.75 6.89
N PHE A 73 7.17 -6.70 7.48
CA PHE A 73 6.14 -6.41 8.45
C PHE A 73 6.72 -5.62 9.62
N ASP A 74 7.79 -6.11 10.24
CA ASP A 74 8.43 -5.47 11.40
C ASP A 74 8.89 -4.05 11.07
N GLN A 75 9.55 -3.84 9.93
CA GLN A 75 10.02 -2.52 9.53
C GLN A 75 8.88 -1.52 9.29
N TRP A 76 7.84 -1.92 8.57
CA TRP A 76 6.82 -0.99 8.09
C TRP A 76 5.68 -0.81 9.09
N TYR A 77 5.24 -1.89 9.75
CA TYR A 77 4.23 -1.85 10.79
C TYR A 77 4.73 -1.10 12.04
N THR A 78 5.95 -1.41 12.51
CA THR A 78 6.51 -0.69 13.67
C THR A 78 6.68 0.79 13.36
N GLY A 79 7.24 1.12 12.18
CA GLY A 79 7.35 2.52 11.79
C GLY A 79 6.00 3.21 11.61
N ALA A 80 4.93 2.50 11.20
CA ALA A 80 3.59 3.09 11.19
C ALA A 80 3.11 3.43 12.60
N ASN A 81 3.40 2.59 13.59
CA ASN A 81 3.06 2.86 14.99
C ASN A 81 3.85 4.05 15.56
N GLU A 82 5.13 4.20 15.20
CA GLU A 82 5.92 5.40 15.57
C GLU A 82 5.28 6.69 15.02
N PHE A 83 4.82 6.67 13.77
CA PHE A 83 4.08 7.80 13.19
C PHE A 83 2.71 8.03 13.87
N LEU A 84 2.10 6.99 14.42
CA LEU A 84 0.85 7.10 15.17
C LEU A 84 1.07 7.81 16.51
N GLU A 85 2.20 7.56 17.19
CA GLU A 85 2.59 8.32 18.38
C GLU A 85 2.76 9.82 18.08
N HIS A 86 3.32 10.16 16.92
CA HIS A 86 3.41 11.56 16.47
C HIS A 86 2.03 12.18 16.21
N TYR A 87 1.12 11.44 15.58
CA TYR A 87 -0.27 11.86 15.42
C TYR A 87 -0.94 12.13 16.78
N GLU A 88 -0.84 11.20 17.73
CA GLU A 88 -1.43 11.32 19.06
C GLU A 88 -0.86 12.54 19.80
N PHE A 89 0.45 12.75 19.73
CA PHE A 89 1.09 13.92 20.31
C PHE A 89 0.55 15.23 19.72
N ASP A 90 0.46 15.32 18.40
CA ASP A 90 -0.09 16.51 17.71
C ASP A 90 -1.54 16.78 18.12
N MET A 91 -2.34 15.73 18.30
CA MET A 91 -3.71 15.84 18.80
C MET A 91 -3.76 16.43 20.21
N THR A 92 -2.83 16.08 21.11
CA THR A 92 -2.76 16.71 22.45
C THR A 92 -2.48 18.21 22.40
N LYS A 93 -1.81 18.68 21.34
CA LYS A 93 -1.48 20.09 21.10
C LYS A 93 -2.49 20.80 20.20
N SER A 94 -3.51 20.08 19.72
CA SER A 94 -4.46 20.58 18.71
C SER A 94 -3.75 21.06 17.43
N TYR A 95 -2.62 20.47 17.07
CA TYR A 95 -1.90 20.76 15.84
C TYR A 95 -2.52 20.01 14.66
N LEU A 96 -3.76 20.36 14.31
CA LEU A 96 -4.61 19.57 13.40
C LEU A 96 -3.99 19.32 12.03
N HIS A 97 -3.26 20.29 11.46
CA HIS A 97 -2.56 20.09 10.18
C HIS A 97 -1.43 19.04 10.29
N SER A 98 -0.64 19.12 11.36
CA SER A 98 0.45 18.17 11.61
C SER A 98 -0.10 16.77 11.92
N ALA A 99 -1.16 16.71 12.73
CA ALA A 99 -1.86 15.47 13.02
C ALA A 99 -2.42 14.83 11.74
N ALA A 100 -3.10 15.58 10.87
CA ALA A 100 -3.59 15.05 9.59
C ALA A 100 -2.45 14.54 8.69
N PHE A 101 -1.32 15.25 8.65
CA PHE A 101 -0.13 14.80 7.91
C PHE A 101 0.43 13.48 8.47
N HIS A 102 0.58 13.35 9.79
CA HIS A 102 1.04 12.12 10.40
C HIS A 102 0.04 10.98 10.18
N LEU A 103 -1.26 11.22 10.29
CA LEU A 103 -2.28 10.21 10.05
C LEU A 103 -2.26 9.68 8.60
N HIS A 104 -2.00 10.55 7.62
CA HIS A 104 -1.73 10.13 6.25
C HIS A 104 -0.52 9.19 6.16
N GLN A 105 0.61 9.58 6.79
CA GLN A 105 1.83 8.77 6.79
C GLN A 105 1.62 7.41 7.47
N VAL A 106 0.90 7.36 8.59
CA VAL A 106 0.50 6.10 9.24
C VAL A 106 -0.23 5.19 8.26
N THR A 107 -1.23 5.74 7.55
CA THR A 107 -2.03 5.01 6.57
C THR A 107 -1.18 4.46 5.42
N GLU A 108 -0.32 5.30 4.83
CA GLU A 108 0.61 4.90 3.75
C GLU A 108 1.54 3.76 4.19
N ARG A 109 2.03 3.80 5.43
CA ARG A 109 2.94 2.79 5.97
C ARG A 109 2.23 1.46 6.25
N TYR A 110 1.01 1.47 6.80
CA TYR A 110 0.23 0.24 6.93
C TYR A 110 -0.08 -0.40 5.57
N TYR A 111 -0.49 0.40 4.58
CA TYR A 111 -0.66 -0.10 3.22
C TYR A 111 0.63 -0.67 2.64
N THR A 112 1.77 -0.02 2.89
CA THR A 112 3.07 -0.53 2.44
C THR A 112 3.42 -1.87 3.10
N ALA A 113 3.19 -2.02 4.41
CA ALA A 113 3.37 -3.30 5.11
C ALA A 113 2.52 -4.41 4.47
N ILE A 114 1.22 -4.14 4.24
CA ILE A 114 0.31 -5.09 3.60
C ILE A 114 0.82 -5.51 2.23
N LEU A 115 1.13 -4.55 1.34
CA LEU A 115 1.57 -4.84 -0.02
C LEU A 115 2.87 -5.66 -0.04
N LEU A 116 3.83 -5.34 0.83
CA LEU A 116 5.08 -6.09 0.93
C LEU A 116 4.87 -7.52 1.43
N VAL A 117 4.01 -7.72 2.44
CA VAL A 117 3.73 -9.07 2.97
C VAL A 117 2.95 -9.92 1.97
N TYR A 118 1.95 -9.34 1.31
CA TYR A 118 1.07 -10.08 0.40
C TYR A 118 1.67 -10.31 -0.98
N THR A 119 2.46 -9.36 -1.47
CA THR A 119 2.89 -9.33 -2.87
C THR A 119 4.40 -9.28 -3.04
N ASP A 120 5.18 -9.03 -1.98
CA ASP A 120 6.62 -8.80 -2.07
C ASP A 120 6.97 -7.59 -2.96
N TYR A 121 6.04 -6.63 -3.07
CA TYR A 121 6.19 -5.44 -3.90
C TYR A 121 5.72 -4.18 -3.20
N ARG A 122 6.57 -3.15 -3.26
CA ARG A 122 6.23 -1.78 -2.87
C ARG A 122 6.17 -0.90 -4.12
N PRO A 123 5.00 -0.36 -4.49
CA PRO A 123 4.91 0.61 -5.57
C PRO A 123 5.62 1.92 -5.17
N LYS A 124 6.15 2.64 -6.17
CA LYS A 124 6.60 4.03 -5.99
C LYS A 124 5.38 4.96 -6.09
N GLU A 125 4.41 4.73 -5.21
CA GLU A 125 3.13 5.43 -5.16
C GLU A 125 2.92 5.92 -3.74
N HIS A 126 2.51 7.18 -3.61
CA HIS A 126 2.22 7.84 -2.33
C HIS A 126 0.74 8.25 -2.24
N ASP A 127 -0.01 8.10 -3.33
CA ASP A 127 -1.43 8.38 -3.37
C ASP A 127 -2.24 7.30 -2.62
N LEU A 128 -2.95 7.70 -1.56
CA LEU A 128 -3.73 6.77 -0.73
C LEU A 128 -4.87 6.10 -1.48
N GLU A 129 -5.52 6.75 -2.45
CA GLU A 129 -6.60 6.12 -3.23
C GLU A 129 -6.06 4.93 -4.03
N ARG A 130 -4.88 5.10 -4.65
CA ARG A 130 -4.22 4.03 -5.40
C ARG A 130 -3.69 2.92 -4.49
N LEU A 131 -3.17 3.26 -3.32
CA LEU A 131 -2.69 2.27 -2.34
C LEU A 131 -3.86 1.47 -1.75
N ASP A 132 -4.94 2.15 -1.40
CA ASP A 132 -6.19 1.56 -0.89
C ASP A 132 -6.76 0.53 -1.88
N LEU A 133 -6.84 0.88 -3.17
CA LEU A 133 -7.27 -0.06 -4.20
C LEU A 133 -6.37 -1.31 -4.28
N ARG A 134 -5.05 -1.15 -4.14
CA ARG A 134 -4.11 -2.28 -4.20
C ARG A 134 -4.24 -3.21 -3.00
N VAL A 135 -4.40 -2.67 -1.80
CA VAL A 135 -4.58 -3.52 -0.60
C VAL A 135 -5.94 -4.22 -0.61
N LYS A 136 -7.00 -3.57 -1.09
CA LYS A 136 -8.32 -4.19 -1.29
C LYS A 136 -8.26 -5.39 -2.24
N ASN A 137 -7.39 -5.32 -3.26
CA ASN A 137 -7.15 -6.44 -4.18
C ASN A 137 -6.31 -7.57 -3.56
N CYS A 138 -5.55 -7.31 -2.50
CA CYS A 138 -4.83 -8.35 -1.74
C CYS A 138 -5.80 -9.11 -0.83
N ASP A 139 -6.66 -8.37 -0.12
CA ASP A 139 -7.73 -8.91 0.71
C ASP A 139 -8.83 -7.87 0.89
N PRO A 140 -10.10 -8.16 0.55
CA PRO A 140 -11.19 -7.19 0.63
C PRO A 140 -11.45 -6.71 2.06
N ARG A 141 -10.99 -7.44 3.08
CA ARG A 141 -11.11 -7.03 4.49
C ARG A 141 -10.33 -5.76 4.81
N PHE A 142 -9.35 -5.36 3.99
CA PHE A 142 -8.62 -4.09 4.15
C PHE A 142 -9.43 -2.85 3.71
N ALA A 143 -10.67 -3.01 3.23
CA ALA A 143 -11.56 -1.92 2.86
C ALA A 143 -12.11 -1.14 4.07
N VAL A 144 -11.23 -0.46 4.81
CA VAL A 144 -11.59 0.27 6.04
C VAL A 144 -12.15 1.67 5.80
N PHE A 145 -11.83 2.28 4.66
CA PHE A 145 -12.35 3.58 4.26
C PHE A 145 -13.59 3.37 3.39
N PRO A 146 -14.80 3.69 3.89
CA PRO A 146 -16.01 3.63 3.10
C PRO A 146 -16.06 4.78 2.09
N HIS A 147 -16.81 4.57 1.00
CA HIS A 147 -17.04 5.58 -0.04
C HIS A 147 -18.52 5.63 -0.45
N SER A 148 -19.41 5.25 0.46
CA SER A 148 -20.84 5.07 0.19
C SER A 148 -21.57 6.42 0.16
N THR A 149 -21.13 7.37 0.96
CA THR A 149 -21.68 8.73 1.03
C THR A 149 -20.68 9.76 0.52
N ASP A 150 -21.19 10.93 0.11
CA ASP A 150 -20.31 12.03 -0.33
C ASP A 150 -19.46 12.57 0.82
N GLU A 151 -19.97 12.46 2.05
CA GLU A 151 -19.22 12.83 3.25
C GLU A 151 -18.03 11.90 3.50
N GLU A 152 -18.23 10.58 3.37
CA GLU A 152 -17.13 9.61 3.49
C GLU A 152 -16.05 9.83 2.42
N LYS A 153 -16.46 10.13 1.17
CA LYS A 153 -15.51 10.48 0.10
C LYS A 153 -14.75 11.76 0.42
N ARG A 154 -15.43 12.79 0.93
CA ARG A 154 -14.82 14.06 1.33
C ARG A 154 -13.80 13.87 2.45
N LEU A 155 -14.12 13.08 3.47
CA LEU A 155 -13.24 12.78 4.59
C LEU A 155 -11.98 12.02 4.13
N PHE A 156 -12.15 10.99 3.28
CA PHE A 156 -11.00 10.29 2.71
C PHE A 156 -10.13 11.21 1.85
N GLU A 157 -10.75 12.10 1.07
CA GLU A 157 -10.02 13.08 0.25
C GLU A 157 -9.24 14.09 1.12
N LEU A 158 -9.75 14.48 2.28
CA LEU A 158 -9.00 15.29 3.26
C LEU A 158 -7.74 14.55 3.73
N LEU A 159 -7.88 13.29 4.16
CA LEU A 159 -6.74 12.46 4.57
C LEU A 159 -5.70 12.32 3.44
N ARG A 160 -6.17 12.04 2.22
CA ARG A 160 -5.31 11.90 1.03
C ARG A 160 -4.53 13.18 0.73
N ARG A 161 -5.18 14.34 0.78
CA ARG A 161 -4.56 15.64 0.50
C ARG A 161 -3.61 16.12 1.59
N ALA A 162 -3.77 15.65 2.83
CA ALA A 162 -2.96 16.05 3.97
C ALA A 162 -1.44 15.91 3.76
N TYR A 163 -1.00 14.99 2.90
CA TYR A 163 0.42 14.83 2.57
C TYR A 163 1.07 16.10 2.03
N VAL A 164 0.36 16.85 1.18
CA VAL A 164 0.85 18.08 0.55
C VAL A 164 0.21 19.29 1.20
N ASP A 165 -1.12 19.30 1.26
CA ASP A 165 -1.87 20.52 1.54
C ASP A 165 -1.71 20.98 3.01
N ALA A 166 -1.62 20.04 3.96
CA ALA A 166 -1.45 20.38 5.37
C ALA A 166 -0.11 21.07 5.70
N ARG A 167 0.86 21.02 4.79
CA ARG A 167 2.19 21.65 4.96
C ARG A 167 2.40 22.87 4.07
N TYR A 168 1.74 22.92 2.91
CA TYR A 168 2.02 23.94 1.89
C TYR A 168 0.81 24.81 1.51
N LYS A 169 -0.41 24.40 1.85
CA LYS A 169 -1.66 25.12 1.53
C LYS A 169 -2.53 25.29 2.76
N MET A 170 -1.92 25.73 3.86
CA MET A 170 -2.60 25.84 5.16
C MET A 170 -3.82 26.77 5.12
N ASP A 171 -3.82 27.77 4.23
CA ASP A 171 -4.95 28.69 4.06
C ASP A 171 -6.17 28.07 3.37
N GLU A 172 -5.98 26.98 2.60
CA GLU A 172 -7.04 26.29 1.84
C GLU A 172 -7.42 24.93 2.44
N TYR A 173 -6.53 24.36 3.24
CA TYR A 173 -6.72 23.07 3.89
C TYR A 173 -7.23 23.26 5.30
N SER A 174 -8.48 22.87 5.54
CA SER A 174 -9.07 22.86 6.87
C SER A 174 -9.61 21.48 7.18
N ILE A 175 -9.36 21.02 8.40
CA ILE A 175 -9.90 19.78 8.95
C ILE A 175 -10.23 20.02 10.42
N SER A 176 -11.42 19.61 10.84
CA SER A 176 -11.87 19.71 12.22
C SER A 176 -11.31 18.57 13.06
N LYS A 177 -11.35 18.72 14.39
CA LYS A 177 -10.95 17.65 15.31
C LYS A 177 -11.83 16.42 15.14
N GLU A 178 -13.14 16.62 14.97
CA GLU A 178 -14.13 15.55 14.81
C GLU A 178 -13.92 14.76 13.52
N GLU A 179 -13.63 15.45 12.40
CA GLU A 179 -13.29 14.83 11.13
C GLU A 179 -12.01 13.99 11.24
N LEU A 180 -11.02 14.49 11.97
CA LEU A 180 -9.75 13.82 12.17
C LEU A 180 -9.88 12.62 13.12
N ASP A 181 -10.67 12.74 14.20
CA ASP A 181 -10.99 11.64 15.10
C ASP A 181 -11.72 10.50 14.35
N TYR A 182 -12.65 10.83 13.44
CA TYR A 182 -13.30 9.85 12.58
C TYR A 182 -12.30 9.10 11.68
N LEU A 183 -11.38 9.83 11.04
CA LEU A 183 -10.35 9.23 10.20
C LEU A 183 -9.41 8.33 11.01
N ALA A 184 -9.06 8.76 12.23
CA ALA A 184 -8.21 7.98 13.13
C ALA A 184 -8.86 6.66 13.55
N GLU A 185 -10.18 6.63 13.75
CA GLU A 185 -10.91 5.38 13.98
C GLU A 185 -10.73 4.39 12.81
N LYS A 186 -10.77 4.86 11.56
CA LYS A 186 -10.55 4.00 10.38
C LYS A 186 -9.10 3.53 10.27
N VAL A 187 -8.15 4.39 10.63
CA VAL A 187 -6.72 4.02 10.68
C VAL A 187 -6.44 3.00 11.79
N GLU A 188 -7.09 3.09 12.95
CA GLU A 188 -6.95 2.09 14.01
C GLU A 188 -7.55 0.73 13.59
N GLN A 189 -8.66 0.73 12.86
CA GLN A 189 -9.18 -0.49 12.22
C GLN A 189 -8.18 -1.08 11.22
N LEU A 190 -7.57 -0.22 10.38
CA LEU A 190 -6.53 -0.64 9.44
C LEU A 190 -5.32 -1.24 10.15
N LYS A 191 -4.86 -0.64 11.26
CA LYS A 191 -3.77 -1.17 12.09
C LYS A 191 -4.08 -2.57 12.60
N GLY A 192 -5.24 -2.77 13.22
CA GLY A 192 -5.64 -4.08 13.75
C GLY A 192 -5.79 -5.14 12.66
N LEU A 193 -6.29 -4.77 11.48
CA LEU A 193 -6.34 -5.66 10.33
C LEU A 193 -4.95 -5.96 9.77
N THR A 194 -4.10 -4.94 9.64
CA THR A 194 -2.72 -5.09 9.16
C THR A 194 -1.96 -6.06 10.04
N GLU A 195 -2.04 -5.92 11.36
CA GLU A 195 -1.38 -6.82 12.30
C GLU A 195 -1.85 -8.26 12.14
N ARG A 196 -3.16 -8.48 12.29
CA ARG A 196 -3.72 -9.83 12.30
C ARG A 196 -3.50 -10.54 10.96
N LEU A 197 -3.88 -9.90 9.86
CA LEU A 197 -3.87 -10.53 8.55
C LEU A 197 -2.46 -10.71 7.99
N CYS A 198 -1.53 -9.77 8.24
CA CYS A 198 -0.15 -9.97 7.83
C CYS A 198 0.52 -11.08 8.65
N ARG A 199 0.28 -11.17 9.96
CA ARG A 199 0.81 -12.27 10.80
C ARG A 199 0.25 -13.63 10.36
N GLU A 200 -1.05 -13.71 10.07
CA GLU A 200 -1.67 -14.90 9.47
C GLU A 200 -0.97 -15.28 8.16
N LYS A 201 -0.84 -14.32 7.23
CA LYS A 201 -0.22 -14.54 5.92
C LYS A 201 1.23 -15.02 6.03
N ILE A 202 2.03 -14.41 6.91
CA ILE A 202 3.42 -14.82 7.18
C ILE A 202 3.45 -16.24 7.75
N GLY A 203 2.54 -16.55 8.68
CA GLY A 203 2.41 -17.86 9.30
C GLY A 203 2.01 -18.98 8.34
N GLU A 204 1.36 -18.66 7.22
CA GLU A 204 0.99 -19.60 6.15
C GLU A 204 2.15 -19.93 5.18
N ILE A 205 3.19 -19.09 5.13
CA ILE A 205 4.34 -19.31 4.25
C ILE A 205 5.01 -20.65 4.59
N GLY A 206 5.01 -21.57 3.62
CA GLY A 206 5.56 -22.92 3.77
C GLY A 206 4.62 -23.96 4.35
N LYS A 207 3.40 -23.58 4.78
CA LYS A 207 2.40 -24.52 5.33
C LYS A 207 1.53 -25.20 4.28
N GLY A 208 1.68 -24.81 3.00
CA GLY A 208 1.02 -25.48 1.87
C GLY A 208 -0.50 -25.55 2.01
N LYS A 209 -1.19 -24.50 1.57
CA LYS A 209 -2.46 -24.70 0.87
C LYS A 209 -2.34 -24.02 -0.48
N VAL A 210 -2.64 -24.83 -1.51
CA VAL A 210 -2.69 -24.52 -2.93
C VAL A 210 -3.49 -23.25 -3.20
#